data_AF-M4FJ64-F1
#
_entry.id   AF-M4FJ64-F1
#
_cell.length_a   1.000
_cell.length_b   1.000
_cell.length_c   1.000
_cell.angle_alpha   90.00
_cell.angle_beta   90.00
_cell.angle_gamma   90.00
#
_symmetry.space_group_name_H-M   'P 1'
#
loop_
_entity.id
_entity.type
_entity.pdbx_description
1 polymer ?
#
loop_
_entity_poly.entity_id
_entity_poly.type
_entity_poly.pdbx_seq_one_letter_code
_entity_poly.pdbx_strand_id
1 'polypeptide(L)'
;MGFSFSVSKSPVCQLLRTDVYSDYVQEMSKYLEHSKYLPKLNNERPNERNSIYKERFTSLHNLILVMFQGDKVVMPKESCWFGYYPDGATTPLLPPQQTKLYTEDWIGLKTLDAAGKVKFVGVPGEHLQMAHDDVVKHVVPYLQNNPTFLS
;
A
#
# COMPACT_ATOMS: atom_id res chain seq x y z
N MET A 1 -6.99 5.69 -2.80
CA MET A 1 -6.62 4.36 -2.29
C MET A 1 -6.80 4.39 -0.79
N GLY A 2 -7.80 3.68 -0.26
CA GLY A 2 -8.05 3.64 1.19
C GLY A 2 -7.40 2.40 1.81
N PHE A 3 -7.04 2.45 3.09
CA PHE A 3 -6.84 1.25 3.89
C PHE A 3 -8.01 1.16 4.86
N SER A 4 -8.69 0.01 4.94
CA SER A 4 -9.73 -0.23 5.95
C SER A 4 -9.25 -1.32 6.88
N PHE A 5 -9.19 -1.01 8.18
CA PHE A 5 -8.87 -1.97 9.23
C PHE A 5 -10.04 -2.04 10.22
N SER A 6 -10.40 -3.25 10.65
CA SER A 6 -11.38 -3.43 11.73
C SER A 6 -10.70 -3.20 13.08
N VAL A 7 -10.74 -1.96 13.60
CA VAL A 7 -10.13 -1.60 14.90
C VAL A 7 -11.20 -1.48 16.00
N SER A 8 -10.87 -1.95 17.21
CA SER A 8 -11.74 -1.89 18.40
C SER A 8 -12.14 -0.46 18.81
N LYS A 9 -13.31 -0.31 19.43
CA LYS A 9 -13.97 0.96 19.78
C LYS A 9 -13.32 1.70 20.98
N SER A 10 -12.06 2.13 20.84
CA SER A 10 -11.40 3.04 21.79
C SER A 10 -11.32 4.47 21.22
N PRO A 11 -11.47 5.55 22.02
CA PRO A 11 -11.36 6.94 21.54
C PRO A 11 -10.01 7.28 20.88
N VAL A 12 -8.92 6.69 21.38
CA VAL A 12 -7.58 6.82 20.78
C VAL A 12 -7.51 6.07 19.45
N CYS A 13 -8.21 4.93 19.34
CA CYS A 13 -8.37 4.24 18.06
C CYS A 13 -9.22 5.03 17.07
N GLN A 14 -10.11 5.92 17.51
CA GLN A 14 -11.02 6.68 16.65
C GLN A 14 -10.31 7.79 15.85
N LEU A 15 -9.27 8.44 16.41
CA LEU A 15 -8.47 9.44 15.71
C LEU A 15 -7.55 8.80 14.65
N LEU A 16 -6.87 7.70 15.00
CA LEU A 16 -6.08 6.90 14.05
C LEU A 16 -6.98 6.35 12.94
N ARG A 17 -8.21 5.95 13.29
CA ARG A 17 -9.26 5.50 12.36
C ARG A 17 -9.51 6.50 11.25
N THR A 18 -9.78 7.77 11.54
CA THR A 18 -10.11 8.77 10.50
C THR A 18 -8.90 9.29 9.73
N ASP A 19 -7.73 9.29 10.36
CA ASP A 19 -6.53 9.92 9.80
C ASP A 19 -5.79 8.97 8.83
N VAL A 20 -5.79 7.68 9.12
CA VAL A 20 -5.08 6.64 8.34
C VAL A 20 -6.04 5.64 7.69
N TYR A 21 -7.25 5.45 8.23
CA TYR A 21 -8.22 4.52 7.67
C TYR A 21 -9.38 5.28 7.00
N SER A 22 -9.91 4.71 5.92
CA SER A 22 -11.06 5.28 5.23
C SER A 22 -12.30 4.52 5.66
N ASP A 23 -13.13 5.12 6.52
CA ASP A 23 -14.52 4.69 6.67
C ASP A 23 -15.35 5.03 5.39
N TYR A 24 -14.76 5.82 4.48
CA TYR A 24 -15.33 6.31 3.23
C TYR A 24 -14.86 5.49 2.01
N VAL A 25 -14.72 4.16 2.16
CA VAL A 25 -14.16 3.24 1.15
C VAL A 25 -14.77 3.42 -0.25
N GLN A 26 -15.99 3.95 -0.34
CA GLN A 26 -16.76 4.16 -1.57
C GLN A 26 -17.09 5.62 -1.87
N GLU A 27 -16.66 6.57 -1.03
CA GLU A 27 -16.94 7.99 -1.18
C GLU A 27 -15.63 8.77 -1.31
N MET A 28 -15.01 8.72 -2.50
CA MET A 28 -13.71 9.35 -2.73
C MET A 28 -13.68 10.83 -2.33
N SER A 29 -14.76 11.58 -2.59
CA SER A 29 -14.84 12.99 -2.19
C SER A 29 -14.69 13.19 -0.68
N LYS A 30 -15.42 12.43 0.15
CA LYS A 30 -15.31 12.52 1.62
C LYS A 30 -13.97 12.02 2.12
N TYR A 31 -13.44 10.96 1.51
CA TYR A 31 -12.09 10.48 1.81
C TYR A 31 -11.02 11.53 1.53
N LEU A 32 -11.08 12.18 0.36
CA LEU A 32 -10.19 13.29 0.00
C LEU A 32 -10.45 14.52 0.86
N GLU A 33 -11.65 14.75 1.39
CA GLU A 33 -11.89 15.90 2.26
C GLU A 33 -11.34 15.67 3.67
N HIS A 34 -11.59 14.50 4.26
CA HIS A 34 -11.36 14.25 5.68
C HIS A 34 -10.07 13.49 5.99
N SER A 35 -9.52 12.70 5.06
CA SER A 35 -8.26 11.98 5.31
C SER A 35 -7.07 12.94 5.17
N LYS A 36 -6.33 13.09 6.27
CA LYS A 36 -5.20 14.02 6.36
C LYS A 36 -3.90 13.47 5.78
N TYR A 37 -3.68 12.16 5.89
CA TYR A 37 -2.38 11.55 5.59
C TYR A 37 -2.37 10.82 4.25
N LEU A 38 -3.29 9.88 4.04
CA LEU A 38 -3.24 9.03 2.84
C LEU A 38 -3.32 9.81 1.52
N PRO A 39 -4.27 10.76 1.32
CA PRO A 39 -4.32 11.54 0.08
C PRO A 39 -3.05 12.34 -0.19
N LYS A 40 -2.38 12.79 0.88
CA LYS A 40 -1.13 13.55 0.79
C LYS A 40 0.05 12.64 0.43
N LEU A 41 0.21 11.50 1.10
CA LEU A 41 1.29 10.56 0.82
C LEU A 41 1.15 9.89 -0.55
N ASN A 42 -0.08 9.57 -0.94
CA ASN A 42 -0.39 8.92 -2.22
C ASN A 42 -0.49 9.90 -3.40
N ASN A 43 -0.22 11.20 -3.20
CA ASN A 43 -0.31 12.23 -4.24
C ASN A 43 -1.68 12.25 -4.96
N GLU A 44 -2.77 12.03 -4.23
CA GLU A 44 -4.11 11.83 -4.79
C GLU A 44 -4.83 13.15 -5.10
N ARG A 45 -4.44 14.23 -4.43
CA ARG A 45 -4.95 15.59 -4.68
C ARG A 45 -4.13 16.24 -5.79
N PRO A 46 -4.71 16.50 -6.99
CA PRO A 46 -3.93 16.99 -8.14
C PRO A 46 -3.16 18.28 -7.87
N ASN A 47 -3.75 19.21 -7.10
CA ASN A 47 -3.18 20.53 -6.81
C ASN A 47 -2.13 20.52 -5.69
N GLU A 48 -1.95 19.38 -5.00
CA GLU A 48 -1.03 19.25 -3.85
C GLU A 48 0.07 18.19 -4.09
N ARG A 49 0.16 17.66 -5.32
CA ARG A 49 1.13 16.60 -5.65
C ARG A 49 2.55 17.09 -5.40
N ASN A 50 3.31 16.28 -4.67
CA ASN A 50 4.68 16.58 -4.30
C ASN A 50 5.66 15.64 -5.02
N SER A 51 6.46 16.19 -5.94
CA SER A 51 7.46 15.43 -6.69
C SER A 51 8.57 14.86 -5.81
N ILE A 52 8.90 15.51 -4.68
CA ILE A 52 9.92 15.04 -3.74
C ILE A 52 9.51 13.70 -3.12
N TYR A 53 8.21 13.48 -2.89
CA TYR A 53 7.73 12.20 -2.35
C TYR A 53 7.96 11.07 -3.35
N LYS A 54 7.66 11.32 -4.63
CA LYS A 54 7.95 10.39 -5.71
C LYS A 54 9.44 10.11 -5.82
N GLU A 55 10.27 11.15 -5.89
CA GLU A 55 11.74 11.02 -5.99
C GLU A 55 12.30 10.13 -4.86
N ARG A 56 11.93 10.42 -3.62
CA ARG A 56 12.37 9.65 -2.45
C ARG A 56 11.82 8.23 -2.43
N PHE A 57 10.58 8.02 -2.86
CA PHE A 57 10.05 6.67 -2.96
C PHE A 57 10.78 5.86 -4.02
N THR A 58 11.09 6.46 -5.17
CA THR A 58 11.84 5.81 -6.26
C THR A 58 13.31 5.53 -5.96
N SER A 59 13.88 6.17 -4.94
CA SER A 59 15.27 5.92 -4.53
C SER A 59 15.46 4.62 -3.75
N LEU A 60 14.36 3.94 -3.38
CA LEU A 60 14.42 2.61 -2.77
C LEU A 60 15.21 1.64 -3.66
N HIS A 61 16.01 0.78 -3.03
CA HIS A 61 16.74 -0.29 -3.72
C HIS A 61 15.81 -1.47 -3.99
N ASN A 62 14.98 -1.83 -3.01
CA ASN A 62 13.98 -2.88 -3.12
C ASN A 62 12.71 -2.45 -2.35
N LEU A 63 11.55 -2.78 -2.89
CA LEU A 63 10.24 -2.63 -2.25
C LEU A 63 9.54 -3.98 -2.23
N ILE A 64 9.47 -4.61 -1.05
CA ILE A 64 8.84 -5.93 -0.87
C ILE A 64 7.47 -5.73 -0.24
N LEU A 65 6.42 -6.05 -1.00
CA LEU A 65 5.03 -5.90 -0.58
C LEU A 65 4.46 -7.29 -0.28
N VAL A 66 4.23 -7.57 0.99
CA VAL A 66 3.72 -8.87 1.45
C VAL A 66 2.21 -8.78 1.70
N MET A 67 1.47 -9.71 1.12
CA MET A 67 0.03 -9.87 1.34
C MET A 67 -0.24 -11.23 1.98
N PHE A 68 -0.97 -11.22 3.10
CA PHE A 68 -1.43 -12.44 3.75
C PHE A 68 -2.74 -12.92 3.10
N GLN A 69 -2.74 -14.15 2.60
CA GLN A 69 -3.87 -14.67 1.82
C GLN A 69 -5.15 -14.83 2.64
N GLY A 70 -5.03 -15.11 3.94
CA GLY A 70 -6.10 -15.24 4.91
C GLY A 70 -6.31 -14.00 5.79
N ASP A 71 -5.82 -12.83 5.37
CA ASP A 71 -6.03 -11.59 6.12
C ASP A 71 -7.52 -11.24 6.25
N LYS A 72 -7.95 -10.97 7.47
CA LYS A 72 -9.32 -10.54 7.82
C LYS A 72 -9.34 -9.15 8.50
N VAL A 73 -8.16 -8.56 8.68
CA VAL A 73 -7.98 -7.26 9.32
C VAL A 73 -7.90 -6.18 8.24
N VAL A 74 -7.08 -6.40 7.21
CA VAL A 74 -6.91 -5.47 6.09
C VAL A 74 -7.92 -5.78 5.00
N MET A 75 -8.80 -4.82 4.71
CA MET A 75 -9.86 -4.98 3.71
C MET A 75 -9.86 -3.83 2.69
N PRO A 76 -9.72 -4.11 1.38
CA PRO A 76 -9.32 -5.39 0.80
C PRO A 76 -7.84 -5.71 1.12
N LYS A 77 -7.49 -6.99 1.24
CA LYS A 77 -6.11 -7.44 1.49
C LYS A 77 -5.13 -7.01 0.40
N GLU A 78 -5.64 -6.84 -0.82
CA GLU A 78 -4.90 -6.36 -1.99
C GLU A 78 -4.42 -4.91 -1.83
N SER A 79 -4.93 -4.18 -0.84
CA SER A 79 -4.37 -2.88 -0.46
C SER A 79 -2.89 -2.98 -0.03
N CYS A 80 -2.44 -4.12 0.49
CA CYS A 80 -1.01 -4.39 0.74
C CYS A 80 -0.14 -4.28 -0.52
N TRP A 81 -0.74 -4.45 -1.69
CA TRP A 81 -0.06 -4.39 -2.99
C TRP A 81 -0.38 -3.13 -3.78
N PHE A 82 -0.96 -2.09 -3.18
CA PHE A 82 -1.48 -0.94 -3.92
C PHE A 82 -2.70 -1.22 -4.81
N GLY A 83 -3.39 -2.36 -4.61
CA GLY A 83 -4.68 -2.66 -5.25
C GLY A 83 -5.88 -2.14 -4.46
N TYR A 84 -6.96 -1.75 -5.14
CA TYR A 84 -8.16 -1.24 -4.46
C TYR A 84 -9.42 -1.31 -5.32
N TYR A 85 -10.57 -1.00 -4.73
CA TYR A 85 -11.82 -0.86 -5.45
C TYR A 85 -11.90 0.45 -6.26
N PRO A 86 -12.65 0.47 -7.37
CA PRO A 86 -13.04 1.71 -8.06
C PRO A 86 -13.87 2.61 -7.14
N ASP A 87 -13.86 3.91 -7.44
CA ASP A 87 -14.71 4.88 -6.73
C ASP A 87 -16.20 4.52 -6.88
N GLY A 88 -16.96 4.62 -5.78
CA GLY A 88 -18.38 4.25 -5.74
C GLY A 88 -18.70 2.75 -5.88
N ALA A 89 -17.70 1.87 -5.90
CA ALA A 89 -17.92 0.43 -6.09
C ALA A 89 -17.10 -0.44 -5.11
N THR A 90 -17.52 -1.68 -4.91
CA THR A 90 -16.76 -2.73 -4.19
C THR A 90 -16.30 -3.86 -5.09
N THR A 91 -16.57 -3.76 -6.39
CA THR A 91 -16.18 -4.73 -7.41
C THR A 91 -16.13 -4.04 -8.77
N PRO A 92 -15.24 -4.44 -9.70
CA PRO A 92 -14.19 -5.44 -9.49
C PRO A 92 -13.08 -4.90 -8.60
N LEU A 93 -12.27 -5.79 -8.03
CA LEU A 93 -11.06 -5.38 -7.33
C LEU A 93 -9.94 -5.11 -8.35
N LEU A 94 -9.34 -3.92 -8.31
CA LEU A 94 -8.30 -3.54 -9.26
C LEU A 94 -6.93 -3.97 -8.71
N PRO A 95 -6.12 -4.71 -9.50
CA PRO A 95 -4.71 -4.90 -9.18
C PRO A 95 -3.98 -3.55 -9.27
N PRO A 96 -2.81 -3.40 -8.62
CA PRO A 96 -2.06 -2.14 -8.62
C PRO A 96 -1.86 -1.56 -10.01
N GLN A 97 -1.54 -2.40 -11.00
CA GLN A 97 -1.25 -1.99 -12.38
C GLN A 97 -2.44 -1.32 -13.11
N GLN A 98 -3.66 -1.48 -12.60
CA GLN A 98 -4.87 -0.87 -13.15
C GLN A 98 -5.32 0.38 -12.39
N THR A 99 -4.69 0.70 -11.26
CA THR A 99 -5.02 1.91 -10.49
C THR A 99 -4.41 3.16 -11.12
N LYS A 100 -5.06 4.32 -10.94
CA LYS A 100 -4.52 5.62 -11.40
C LYS A 100 -3.17 5.95 -10.75
N LEU A 101 -3.01 5.63 -9.46
CA LEU A 101 -1.76 5.80 -8.72
C LEU A 101 -0.57 5.15 -9.44
N TYR A 102 -0.79 3.96 -9.99
CA TYR A 102 0.23 3.24 -10.77
C TYR A 102 0.32 3.74 -12.22
N THR A 103 -0.80 3.81 -12.95
CA THR A 103 -0.78 4.09 -14.40
C THR A 103 -0.25 5.48 -14.73
N GLU A 104 -0.58 6.47 -13.90
CA GLU A 104 -0.05 7.84 -13.95
C GLU A 104 1.20 8.05 -13.07
N ASP A 105 1.65 7.01 -12.38
CA ASP A 105 2.89 6.97 -11.60
C ASP A 105 3.02 8.09 -10.55
N TRP A 106 1.97 8.29 -9.75
CA TRP A 106 1.85 9.42 -8.79
C TRP A 106 2.92 9.42 -7.71
N ILE A 107 3.29 8.23 -7.23
CA ILE A 107 4.32 8.05 -6.19
C ILE A 107 5.59 7.39 -6.72
N GLY A 108 5.64 7.00 -8.00
CA GLY A 108 6.80 6.30 -8.55
C GLY A 108 6.74 4.77 -8.46
N LEU A 109 5.60 4.19 -8.09
CA LEU A 109 5.43 2.73 -7.98
C LEU A 109 5.66 2.03 -9.33
N LYS A 110 5.14 2.59 -10.43
CA LYS A 110 5.36 2.04 -11.78
C LYS A 110 6.82 2.16 -12.19
N THR A 111 7.46 3.26 -11.82
CA THR A 111 8.91 3.45 -12.06
C THR A 111 9.74 2.40 -11.33
N LEU A 112 9.46 2.13 -10.04
CA LEU A 112 10.14 1.08 -9.27
C LEU A 112 9.88 -0.32 -9.83
N ASP A 113 8.63 -0.62 -10.22
CA ASP A 113 8.23 -1.92 -10.74
C ASP A 113 8.92 -2.20 -12.08
N ALA A 114 8.91 -1.21 -12.99
CA ALA A 114 9.61 -1.29 -14.26
C ALA A 114 11.14 -1.45 -14.10
N ALA A 115 11.72 -0.91 -13.02
CA ALA A 115 13.12 -1.11 -12.67
C ALA A 115 13.41 -2.48 -12.00
N GLY A 116 12.41 -3.34 -11.84
CA GLY A 116 12.54 -4.66 -11.22
C GLY A 116 12.71 -4.65 -9.70
N LYS A 117 12.53 -3.49 -9.06
CA LYS A 117 12.77 -3.27 -7.63
C LYS A 117 11.58 -3.63 -6.74
N VAL A 118 10.39 -3.79 -7.31
CA VAL A 118 9.19 -4.18 -6.56
C VAL A 118 9.04 -5.71 -6.58
N LYS A 119 8.65 -6.29 -5.43
CA LYS A 119 8.24 -7.69 -5.32
C LYS A 119 6.88 -7.78 -4.65
N PHE A 120 5.92 -8.34 -5.37
CA PHE A 120 4.59 -8.66 -4.85
C PHE A 120 4.62 -10.10 -4.33
N VAL A 121 4.56 -10.28 -3.01
CA VAL A 121 4.69 -11.58 -2.35
C VAL A 121 3.39 -11.93 -1.64
N GLY A 122 2.81 -13.08 -1.97
CA GLY A 122 1.62 -13.60 -1.31
C GLY A 122 2.00 -14.78 -0.43
N VAL A 123 1.66 -14.73 0.85
CA VAL A 123 1.96 -15.81 1.81
C VAL A 123 0.68 -16.36 2.45
N PRO A 124 0.62 -17.66 2.76
CA PRO A 124 -0.47 -18.21 3.56
C PRO A 124 -0.42 -17.63 4.98
N GLY A 125 -1.58 -17.59 5.66
CA GLY A 125 -1.71 -17.12 7.04
C GLY A 125 -2.69 -15.97 7.20
N GLU A 126 -3.01 -15.68 8.46
CA GLU A 126 -3.80 -14.51 8.86
C GLU A 126 -2.90 -13.27 9.04
N HIS A 127 -3.49 -12.15 9.45
CA HIS A 127 -2.79 -10.86 9.56
C HIS A 127 -1.50 -10.98 10.40
N LEU A 128 -0.35 -10.64 9.77
CA LEU A 128 0.99 -10.69 10.36
C LEU A 128 1.47 -12.08 10.79
N GLN A 129 0.74 -13.14 10.47
CA GLN A 129 1.15 -14.52 10.74
C GLN A 129 1.90 -15.07 9.53
N MET A 130 3.22 -14.94 9.53
CA MET A 130 4.11 -15.44 8.48
C MET A 130 4.85 -16.67 8.97
N ALA A 131 4.88 -17.75 8.19
CA ALA A 131 5.67 -18.92 8.53
C ALA A 131 7.18 -18.60 8.50
N HIS A 132 7.96 -19.32 9.32
CA HIS A 132 9.41 -19.12 9.38
C HIS A 132 10.07 -19.27 8.00
N ASP A 133 9.70 -20.32 7.26
CA ASP A 133 10.23 -20.58 5.92
C ASP A 133 9.90 -19.45 4.94
N ASP A 134 8.71 -18.85 5.05
CA ASP A 134 8.34 -17.71 4.23
C ASP A 134 9.16 -16.46 4.58
N VAL A 135 9.45 -16.20 5.87
CA VAL A 135 10.34 -15.12 6.29
C VAL A 135 11.75 -15.33 5.73
N VAL A 136 12.29 -16.54 5.87
CA VAL A 136 13.62 -16.90 5.35
C VAL A 136 13.68 -16.73 3.83
N LYS A 137 12.61 -17.08 3.12
CA LYS A 137 12.55 -16.99 1.66
C LYS A 137 12.35 -15.57 1.14
N HIS A 138 11.49 -14.78 1.77
CA HIS A 138 10.99 -13.52 1.19
C HIS A 138 11.55 -12.27 1.86
N VAL A 139 12.09 -12.35 3.07
CA VAL A 139 12.59 -11.19 3.83
C VAL A 139 14.11 -11.25 4.00
N VAL A 140 14.64 -12.37 4.49
CA VAL A 140 16.07 -12.51 4.84
C VAL A 140 17.04 -12.13 3.71
N PRO A 141 16.80 -12.46 2.42
CA PRO A 141 17.74 -12.11 1.34
C PRO A 141 17.99 -10.61 1.19
N TYR A 142 17.05 -9.76 1.64
CA TYR A 142 17.15 -8.31 1.56
C TYR A 142 17.74 -7.65 2.81
N LEU A 143 17.92 -8.41 3.89
CA LEU A 143 18.52 -7.94 5.15
C LEU A 143 20.01 -8.31 5.26
N GLN A 144 20.47 -9.25 4.44
CA GLN A 144 21.89 -9.57 4.34
C GLN A 144 22.60 -8.42 3.64
N ASN A 145 23.68 -7.91 4.26
CA ASN A 145 24.56 -6.91 3.64
C ASN A 145 25.30 -7.54 2.45
N ASN A 146 24.61 -7.68 1.32
CA ASN A 146 25.22 -8.10 0.08
C ASN A 146 25.73 -6.86 -0.67
N PRO A 147 27.05 -6.75 -0.93
CA PRO A 147 27.63 -5.61 -1.66
C PRO A 147 27.16 -5.52 -3.13
N THR A 148 26.36 -6.48 -3.60
CA THR A 148 25.85 -6.56 -4.98
C THR A 148 24.85 -5.46 -5.35
N PHE A 149 24.38 -4.66 -4.39
CA PHE A 149 23.52 -3.48 -4.67
C PHE A 149 24.31 -2.19 -4.93
N LEU A 150 25.65 -2.24 -4.93
CA LEU A 150 26.55 -1.08 -5.14
C LEU A 150 27.26 -1.08 -6.51
N SER A 151 26.92 -1.96 -7.44
CA SER A 151 27.51 -2.00 -8.80
C SER A 151 26.61 -1.36 -9.84
#